data_AF-A0A915LQQ9-F1
#
_entry.id   AF-A0A915LQQ9-F1
#
_cell.length_a   1.000
_cell.length_b   1.000
_cell.length_c   1.000
_cell.angle_alpha   90.00
_cell.angle_beta   90.00
_cell.angle_gamma   90.00
#
_symmetry.space_group_name_H-M   'P 1'
#
loop_
_entity.id
_entity.type
_entity.pdbx_description
1 polymer ?
#
loop_
_entity_poly.entity_id
_entity_poly.type
_entity_poly.pdbx_seq_one_letter_code
_entity_poly.pdbx_strand_id
1 'polypeptide(L)' 'KDLTELSVLTLNTSFYYKRINVKVALPQSSKPQEKEAEATCNTLMQDRKYYMECTIVRIMKARKVMKHNLLVEEVCLFC' A
#
# COMPACT_ATOMS: atom_id res chain seq x y z
N LYS A 1 16.69 11.16 14.50
CA LYS A 1 17.61 12.24 14.93
C LYS A 1 17.99 12.98 13.67
N ASP A 2 17.21 14.02 13.38
CA ASP A 2 17.40 14.82 12.17
C ASP A 2 18.61 15.71 12.35
N LEU A 3 19.50 15.71 11.35
CA LEU A 3 20.67 16.58 11.33
C LEU A 3 20.17 18.00 11.04
N THR A 4 20.51 18.95 11.90
CA THR A 4 20.28 20.38 11.67
C THR A 4 21.36 20.96 10.75
N GLU A 5 21.08 22.08 10.10
CA GLU A 5 21.97 22.74 9.12
C GLU A 5 23.34 23.15 9.69
N LEU A 6 23.47 23.22 11.03
CA LEU A 6 24.71 23.55 11.74
C LEU A 6 25.54 22.31 12.15
N SER A 7 25.10 21.11 11.77
CA SER A 7 25.76 19.87 12.17
C SER A 7 27.09 19.70 11.42
N VAL A 8 28.21 19.74 12.15
CA VAL A 8 29.54 19.47 11.58
C VAL A 8 29.75 17.96 11.54
N LEU A 9 29.96 17.43 10.33
CA LEU A 9 30.29 16.03 10.12
C LEU A 9 31.81 15.88 10.02
N THR A 10 32.38 14.91 10.73
CA THR A 10 33.81 14.63 10.72
C THR A 10 34.06 13.18 10.35
N LEU A 11 35.10 12.93 9.55
CA LEU A 11 35.50 11.58 9.17
C LEU A 11 36.07 10.85 10.39
N ASN A 12 35.53 9.66 10.69
CA ASN A 12 36.11 8.81 11.71
C ASN A 12 37.36 8.10 11.16
N THR A 13 38.54 8.52 11.64
CA THR A 13 39.84 7.94 11.28
C THR A 13 40.26 6.78 12.19
N SER A 14 39.55 6.56 13.29
CA SER A 14 39.83 5.50 14.28
C SER A 14 39.08 4.18 13.99
N PHE A 15 38.64 3.98 12.75
CA PHE A 15 37.81 2.84 12.39
C PHE A 15 38.60 1.52 12.45
N TYR A 16 38.17 0.59 13.31
CA TYR A 16 38.71 -0.76 13.41
C TYR A 16 37.60 -1.79 13.22
N TYR A 17 37.76 -2.67 12.23
CA TYR A 17 36.79 -3.74 11.96
C TYR A 17 37.49 -5.02 11.49
N LYS A 18 37.03 -6.17 12.02
CA LYS A 18 37.73 -7.47 11.89
C LYS A 18 37.58 -8.12 10.51
N ARG A 19 36.58 -7.76 9.72
CA ARG A 19 36.35 -8.31 8.36
C ARG A 19 36.67 -7.26 7.31
N ILE A 20 37.26 -7.65 6.19
CA ILE A 20 37.58 -6.71 5.10
C ILE A 20 36.32 -6.13 4.43
N ASN A 21 35.22 -6.89 4.40
CA ASN A 21 33.97 -6.47 3.77
C ASN A 21 33.01 -5.82 4.77
N VAL A 22 32.94 -4.49 4.75
CA VAL A 22 31.94 -3.70 5.49
C VAL A 22 30.79 -3.37 4.54
N LYS A 23 29.63 -4.01 4.74
CA LYS A 23 28.41 -3.65 4.01
C LYS A 23 27.74 -2.46 4.72
N VAL A 24 27.95 -1.27 4.19
CA VAL A 24 27.22 -0.07 4.65
C VAL A 24 25.82 -0.14 4.05
N ALA A 25 24.82 -0.43 4.87
CA ALA A 25 23.44 -0.33 4.43
C ALA A 25 23.11 1.14 4.22
N LEU A 26 22.88 1.52 2.97
CA LEU A 26 22.27 2.82 2.65
C LEU A 26 20.94 2.90 3.39
N PRO A 27 20.61 4.04 4.04
CA PRO A 27 19.30 4.23 4.60
C PRO A 27 18.29 4.07 3.46
N GLN A 28 17.50 3.00 3.52
CA GLN A 28 16.31 2.86 2.68
C GLN A 28 15.46 4.09 3.00
N SER A 29 15.28 4.97 2.01
CA SER A 29 14.39 6.10 2.20
C SER A 29 13.00 5.52 2.45
N SER A 30 12.49 5.66 3.67
CA SER A 30 11.13 5.25 4.03
C SER A 30 10.07 6.14 3.39
N LYS A 31 10.47 7.31 2.88
CA LYS A 31 9.60 8.32 2.26
C LYS A 31 8.93 7.89 0.94
N PRO A 32 9.59 7.23 -0.03
CA PRO A 32 8.90 6.68 -1.21
C PRO A 32 7.89 5.59 -0.86
N GLN A 33 8.16 4.78 0.19
CA GLN A 33 7.31 3.65 0.55
C GLN A 33 5.90 4.06 1.03
N GLU A 34 5.77 5.20 1.71
CA GLU A 34 4.46 5.70 2.16
C GLU A 34 3.59 6.16 0.97
N LYS A 35 4.17 6.85 -0.01
CA LYS A 35 3.46 7.30 -1.21
C LYS A 35 3.06 6.13 -2.12
N GLU A 36 3.96 5.15 -2.27
CA GLU A 36 3.67 3.93 -3.02
C GLU A 36 2.60 3.09 -2.33
N ALA A 37 2.60 3.02 -0.99
CA ALA A 37 1.57 2.34 -0.22
C ALA A 37 0.19 3.01 -0.38
N GLU A 38 0.14 4.35 -0.34
CA GLU A 38 -1.11 5.09 -0.56
C GLU A 38 -1.66 4.89 -1.99
N ALA A 39 -0.79 4.97 -3.00
CA ALA A 39 -1.18 4.68 -4.38
C ALA A 39 -1.70 3.24 -4.54
N THR A 40 -1.05 2.28 -3.90
CA THR A 40 -1.50 0.88 -3.89
C THR A 40 -2.86 0.72 -3.21
N CYS A 41 -3.07 1.37 -2.07
CA CYS A 41 -4.34 1.34 -1.35
C CYS A 41 -5.49 1.90 -2.20
N ASN A 42 -5.25 3.01 -2.90
CA ASN A 42 -6.24 3.64 -3.78
C ASN A 42 -6.65 2.72 -4.93
N THR A 43 -5.68 2.06 -5.58
CA THR A 43 -5.96 1.08 -6.64
C THR A 43 -6.79 -0.09 -6.11
N LEU A 44 -6.45 -0.62 -4.93
CA LEU A 44 -7.22 -1.72 -4.32
C LEU A 44 -8.66 -1.32 -3.97
N MET A 45 -8.86 -0.11 -3.45
CA MET A 45 -10.20 0.44 -3.18
C MET A 45 -11.03 0.55 -4.47
N GLN A 46 -10.40 1.00 -5.55
CA GLN A 46 -11.04 1.12 -6.85
C GLN A 46 -11.41 -0.25 -7.44
N ASP A 47 -10.53 -1.24 -7.37
CA ASP A 47 -10.82 -2.61 -7.83
C ASP A 47 -11.96 -3.26 -7.04
N ARG A 48 -12.00 -3.06 -5.72
CA ARG A 48 -13.12 -3.54 -4.88
C ARG A 48 -14.44 -2.93 -5.32
N LYS A 49 -14.45 -1.63 -5.65
CA LYS A 49 -15.65 -0.95 -6.18
C LYS A 49 -16.09 -1.57 -7.50
N TYR A 50 -15.18 -1.72 -8.45
CA TYR A 50 -15.49 -2.32 -9.76
C TYR A 50 -15.97 -3.77 -9.64
N TYR A 51 -15.39 -4.54 -8.72
CA TYR A 51 -15.82 -5.91 -8.45
C TYR A 51 -17.28 -5.94 -7.97
N MET A 52 -17.64 -5.09 -7.00
CA MET A 52 -19.03 -5.00 -6.51
C MET A 52 -20.00 -4.58 -7.61
N GLU A 53 -19.65 -3.57 -8.41
CA GLU A 53 -20.49 -3.11 -9.54
C GLU A 53 -20.72 -4.24 -10.55
N CYS A 54 -19.68 -4.99 -10.91
CA CYS A 54 -19.78 -6.14 -11.80
C CYS A 54 -20.71 -7.23 -11.24
N THR A 55 -20.58 -7.54 -9.94
CA THR A 55 -21.42 -8.54 -9.27
C THR A 55 -22.88 -8.12 -9.26
N ILE A 56 -23.16 -6.85 -8.94
CA ILE A 56 -24.53 -6.29 -8.98
C ILE A 56 -25.12 -6.44 -10.39
N VAL A 57 -24.39 -6.05 -11.44
CA VAL A 57 -24.87 -6.15 -12.83
C VAL A 57 -25.16 -7.59 -13.22
N ARG A 58 -24.32 -8.55 -12.82
CA ARG A 58 -24.54 -9.99 -13.09
C ARG A 58 -25.83 -10.50 -12.43
N ILE A 59 -26.06 -10.17 -11.16
CA ILE A 59 -27.26 -10.57 -10.41
C ILE A 59 -28.51 -9.91 -11.03
N MET A 60 -28.45 -8.61 -11.29
CA MET A 60 -29.57 -7.86 -11.86
C MET A 60 -29.92 -8.32 -13.28
N LYS A 61 -28.93 -8.67 -14.10
CA LYS A 61 -29.16 -9.19 -15.46
C LYS A 61 -29.88 -10.54 -15.46
N ALA A 62 -29.59 -11.40 -14.48
CA ALA A 62 -30.24 -12.71 -14.35
C ALA A 62 -31.70 -12.60 -13.87
N ARG A 63 -31.98 -11.72 -12.89
CA ARG A 63 -33.28 -11.67 -12.20
C ARG A 63 -34.21 -10.53 -12.65
N LYS A 64 -33.70 -9.57 -13.42
CA LYS A 64 -34.40 -8.42 -14.03
C LYS A 64 -35.00 -7.41 -13.04
N VAL A 65 -35.67 -7.85 -11.97
CA VAL A 65 -36.28 -7.00 -10.94
C VAL A 65 -36.05 -7.62 -9.56
N MET A 66 -35.57 -6.83 -8.60
CA MET A 66 -35.29 -7.26 -7.23
C MET A 66 -35.44 -6.10 -6.24
N LYS A 67 -35.86 -6.40 -5.00
CA LYS A 67 -35.90 -5.41 -3.90
C LYS A 67 -34.49 -5.13 -3.39
N HIS A 68 -34.20 -3.88 -3.01
CA HIS A 68 -32.88 -3.45 -2.57
C HIS A 68 -32.24 -4.35 -1.49
N ASN A 69 -32.97 -4.68 -0.42
CA ASN A 69 -32.42 -5.48 0.69
C ASN A 69 -32.01 -6.89 0.24
N LEU A 70 -32.80 -7.52 -0.64
CA LEU A 70 -32.46 -8.84 -1.19
C LEU A 70 -31.24 -8.76 -2.10
N LEU A 71 -31.11 -7.68 -2.87
CA LEU A 71 -29.92 -7.46 -3.72
C LEU A 71 -28.66 -7.32 -2.88
N VAL A 72 -28.72 -6.58 -1.76
CA VAL A 72 -27.60 -6.43 -0.84
C VAL A 72 -27.22 -7.76 -0.21
N GLU A 73 -28.21 -8.55 0.26
CA GLU A 73 -27.96 -9.89 0.80
C GLU A 73 -27.27 -10.81 -0.22
N GLU A 74 -27.73 -10.82 -1.47
CA GLU A 74 -27.08 -11.63 -2.50
C GLU A 74 -25.68 -11.15 -2.84
N VAL A 75 -25.47 -9.83 -2.99
CA VAL A 75 -24.14 -9.27 -3.27
C VAL A 75 -23.16 -9.59 -2.13
N CYS A 76 -23.60 -9.49 -0.86
CA CYS A 76 -22.80 -9.88 0.30
C CYS A 76 -22.51 -11.38 0.36
N LEU A 77 -23.37 -12.23 -0.20
CA LEU A 77 -23.15 -13.68 -0.29
C LEU A 77 -22.15 -14.07 -1.38
N PHE A 78 -22.07 -13.29 -2.46
CA PHE A 78 -21.17 -13.54 -3.60
C PHE A 78 -19.78 -12.91 -3.46
N CYS A 79 -19.62 -11.96 -2.53
CA CYS A 79 -18.36 -11.26 -2.26
C CYS A 79 -17.55 -11.95 -1.17
#